data_AF-A0A7C3HX17-F1
#
_entry.id   AF-A0A7C3HX17-F1
#
_cell.length_a   1.000
_cell.length_b   1.000
_cell.length_c   1.000
_cell.angle_alpha   90.00
_cell.angle_beta   90.00
_cell.angle_gamma   90.00
#
_symmetry.space_group_name_H-M   'P 1'
#
loop_
_entity.id
_entity.type
_entity.pdbx_description
1 polymer ?
#
loop_
_entity_poly.entity_id
_entity_poly.type
_entity_poly.pdbx_seq_one_letter_code
_entity_poly.pdbx_strand_id
1 'polypeptide(L)'
;MSARKTSQQQDVARLAEAERNRILHQDILGQKPVPLYPLAEDAASRELTRFSEELWRMPNMEGYFDRRHLANLRHHQHEAQHGFATLASGGVLEVLSIPTMPAEVMGFHIFSVFDPRDESDRGRFIGYAVWSLEKGHHAAHDRAEAVRMAFDIFPPYREQRYRKVRFTNHEIYNLSRRLLYRYKPRRFLVDARTQISQTRTGDPLKRAVYYLKRGYYPPDQKALADACLARLAQGRHIGVTTVRRLLRASRSLYWVYPVEHYARRQD
;
A
#
# COMPACT_ATOMS: atom_id res chain seq x y z
N MET A 1 26.39 16.25 -29.62
CA MET A 1 25.62 16.47 -28.36
C MET A 1 24.39 15.56 -28.21
N SER A 2 23.76 15.07 -29.29
CA SER A 2 22.55 14.22 -29.21
C SER A 2 22.80 12.85 -28.54
N ALA A 3 23.84 12.12 -28.95
CA ALA A 3 24.15 10.78 -28.43
C ALA A 3 24.41 10.71 -26.90
N ARG A 4 25.03 11.76 -26.34
CA ARG A 4 25.35 11.83 -24.90
C ARG A 4 24.10 12.02 -24.03
N LYS A 5 23.08 12.74 -24.53
CA LYS A 5 21.79 12.89 -23.84
C LYS A 5 20.99 11.59 -23.85
N THR A 6 21.05 10.84 -24.96
CA THR A 6 20.38 9.54 -25.09
C THR A 6 20.97 8.50 -24.14
N SER A 7 22.30 8.40 -24.04
CA SER A 7 22.98 7.49 -23.11
C SER A 7 22.65 7.80 -21.64
N GLN A 8 22.65 9.08 -21.24
CA GLN A 8 22.30 9.47 -19.88
C GLN A 8 20.83 9.16 -19.52
N GLN A 9 19.91 9.33 -20.47
CA GLN A 9 18.49 8.98 -20.26
C GLN A 9 18.29 7.48 -20.11
N GLN A 10 19.01 6.67 -20.89
CA GLN A 10 19.00 5.21 -20.78
C GLN A 10 19.52 4.74 -19.43
N ASP A 11 20.61 5.34 -18.92
CA ASP A 11 21.15 5.01 -17.59
C ASP A 11 20.16 5.32 -16.46
N VAL A 12 19.48 6.46 -16.52
CA VAL A 12 18.45 6.84 -15.55
C VAL A 12 17.29 5.85 -15.57
N ALA A 13 16.79 5.48 -16.75
CA ALA A 13 15.70 4.52 -16.89
C ALA A 13 16.10 3.14 -16.32
N ARG A 14 17.32 2.69 -16.60
CA ARG A 14 17.87 1.43 -16.08
C ARG A 14 17.98 1.43 -14.56
N LEU A 15 18.46 2.52 -13.95
CA LEU A 15 18.53 2.64 -12.49
C LEU A 15 17.14 2.64 -11.85
N ALA A 16 16.18 3.35 -12.44
CA ALA A 16 14.80 3.35 -11.94
C ALA A 16 14.14 1.97 -12.07
N GLU A 17 14.43 1.23 -13.13
CA GLU A 17 13.97 -0.15 -13.30
C GLU A 17 14.61 -1.08 -12.27
N ALA A 18 15.93 -0.99 -12.07
CA ALA A 18 16.64 -1.76 -11.06
C ALA A 18 16.08 -1.51 -9.64
N GLU A 19 15.75 -0.26 -9.30
CA GLU A 19 15.14 0.06 -8.02
C GLU A 19 13.73 -0.52 -7.88
N ARG A 20 12.90 -0.52 -8.94
CA ARG A 20 11.58 -1.18 -8.89
C ARG A 20 11.72 -2.68 -8.70
N ASN A 21 12.67 -3.33 -9.38
CA ASN A 21 12.99 -4.74 -9.18
C ASN A 21 13.42 -5.00 -7.74
N ARG A 22 14.31 -4.16 -7.20
CA ARG A 22 14.75 -4.27 -5.80
C ARG A 22 13.56 -4.20 -4.85
N ILE A 23 12.66 -3.22 -5.02
CA ILE A 23 11.44 -3.08 -4.22
C ILE A 23 10.58 -4.34 -4.31
N LEU A 24 10.38 -4.90 -5.52
CA LEU A 24 9.56 -6.11 -5.70
C LEU A 24 10.19 -7.29 -4.96
N HIS A 25 11.44 -7.59 -5.27
CA HIS A 25 12.09 -8.81 -4.82
C HIS A 25 12.58 -8.75 -3.38
N GLN A 26 12.94 -7.59 -2.84
CA GLN A 26 13.44 -7.47 -1.47
C GLN A 26 12.36 -7.02 -0.48
N ASP A 27 11.56 -6.02 -0.85
CA ASP A 27 10.65 -5.39 0.10
C ASP A 27 9.25 -6.05 0.10
N ILE A 28 8.84 -6.62 -1.04
CA ILE A 28 7.54 -7.29 -1.19
C ILE A 28 7.69 -8.81 -1.10
N LEU A 29 8.45 -9.44 -2.01
CA LEU A 29 8.52 -10.90 -2.18
C LEU A 29 9.59 -11.59 -1.34
N GLY A 30 10.73 -10.94 -1.09
CA GLY A 30 11.88 -11.52 -0.38
C GLY A 30 11.71 -11.60 1.14
N GLN A 31 10.54 -11.21 1.63
CA GLN A 31 10.18 -11.25 3.03
C GLN A 31 9.30 -12.47 3.30
N LYS A 32 9.26 -12.93 4.55
CA LYS A 32 8.45 -14.10 4.92
C LYS A 32 6.99 -13.93 4.47
N PRO A 33 6.38 -14.95 3.84
CA PRO A 33 4.96 -14.95 3.54
C PRO A 33 4.15 -14.72 4.82
N VAL A 34 3.03 -14.02 4.69
CA VAL A 34 2.08 -13.83 5.79
C VAL A 34 0.92 -14.80 5.53
N PRO A 35 0.91 -15.98 6.18
CA PRO A 35 -0.20 -16.90 6.04
C PRO A 35 -1.47 -16.26 6.63
N LEU A 36 -2.58 -16.42 5.92
CA LEU A 36 -3.89 -16.00 6.37
C LEU A 36 -4.71 -17.23 6.74
N TYR A 37 -5.25 -17.23 7.96
CA TYR A 37 -6.08 -18.30 8.50
C TYR A 37 -7.52 -17.80 8.62
N PRO A 38 -8.54 -18.64 8.35
CA PRO A 38 -9.92 -18.29 8.62
C PRO A 38 -10.11 -17.81 10.06
N LEU A 39 -10.86 -16.73 10.24
CA LEU A 39 -11.24 -16.23 11.55
C LEU A 39 -12.71 -16.59 11.80
N ALA A 40 -13.00 -17.19 12.96
CA ALA A 40 -14.38 -17.52 13.33
C ALA A 40 -15.27 -16.28 13.29
N GLU A 41 -16.51 -16.42 12.83
CA GLU A 41 -17.41 -15.29 12.57
C GLU A 41 -17.62 -14.41 13.81
N ASP A 42 -17.83 -15.01 14.98
CA ASP A 42 -17.97 -14.27 16.24
C ASP A 42 -16.72 -13.47 16.59
N ALA A 43 -15.53 -14.01 16.29
CA ALA A 43 -14.28 -13.30 16.51
C ALA A 43 -14.11 -12.14 15.51
N ALA A 44 -14.45 -12.37 14.23
CA ALA A 44 -14.47 -11.32 13.22
C ALA A 44 -15.45 -10.19 13.58
N SER A 45 -16.64 -10.53 14.09
CA SER A 45 -17.64 -9.56 14.54
C SER A 45 -17.15 -8.71 15.71
N ARG A 46 -16.47 -9.32 16.70
CA ARG A 46 -15.84 -8.60 17.81
C ARG A 46 -14.75 -7.65 17.33
N GLU A 47 -13.86 -8.11 16.47
CA GLU A 47 -12.78 -7.26 15.93
C GLU A 47 -13.32 -6.12 15.05
N LEU A 48 -14.36 -6.36 14.24
CA LEU A 48 -15.04 -5.31 13.48
C LEU A 48 -15.71 -4.26 14.37
N THR A 49 -16.29 -4.69 15.48
CA THR A 49 -16.88 -3.78 16.47
C THR A 49 -15.80 -2.90 17.09
N ARG A 50 -14.71 -3.51 17.59
CA ARG A 50 -13.56 -2.77 18.14
C ARG A 50 -12.93 -1.83 17.12
N PHE A 51 -12.77 -2.28 15.87
CA PHE A 51 -12.22 -1.46 14.79
C PHE A 51 -13.13 -0.26 14.51
N SER A 52 -14.44 -0.46 14.42
CA SER A 52 -15.40 0.62 14.24
C SER A 52 -15.33 1.64 15.39
N GLU A 53 -15.27 1.17 16.64
CA GLU A 53 -15.14 2.06 17.80
C GLU A 53 -13.84 2.87 17.77
N GLU A 54 -12.70 2.23 17.50
CA GLU A 54 -11.40 2.89 17.39
C GLU A 54 -11.44 3.93 16.25
N LEU A 55 -11.94 3.53 15.07
CA LEU A 55 -12.07 4.38 13.89
C LEU A 55 -12.84 5.68 14.19
N TRP A 56 -13.96 5.61 14.90
CA TRP A 56 -14.78 6.78 15.22
C TRP A 56 -14.26 7.61 16.39
N ARG A 57 -13.38 7.06 17.22
CA ARG A 57 -12.62 7.82 18.22
C ARG A 57 -11.46 8.61 17.60
N MET A 58 -10.99 8.24 16.41
CA MET A 58 -9.85 8.90 15.77
C MET A 58 -10.21 10.28 15.23
N PRO A 59 -9.36 11.29 15.45
CA PRO A 59 -9.64 12.65 15.03
C PRO A 59 -9.62 12.79 13.51
N ASN A 60 -10.64 13.46 12.95
CA ASN A 60 -10.82 13.73 11.51
C ASN A 60 -11.13 12.49 10.65
N MET A 61 -11.73 11.43 11.23
CA MET A 61 -12.21 10.28 10.44
C MET A 61 -13.63 10.47 9.88
N GLU A 62 -14.40 11.39 10.44
CA GLU A 62 -15.72 11.77 9.93
C GLU A 62 -15.58 12.45 8.56
N GLY A 63 -16.27 11.91 7.54
CA GLY A 63 -16.13 12.32 6.14
C GLY A 63 -14.95 11.67 5.39
N TYR A 64 -14.03 11.03 6.10
CA TYR A 64 -12.87 10.36 5.50
C TYR A 64 -13.10 8.86 5.27
N PHE A 65 -13.72 8.18 6.23
CA PHE A 65 -14.15 6.80 6.07
C PHE A 65 -15.64 6.73 5.76
N ASP A 66 -16.03 6.09 4.65
CA ASP A 66 -17.44 5.87 4.33
C ASP A 66 -18.03 4.80 5.25
N ARG A 67 -19.02 5.18 6.08
CA ARG A 67 -19.74 4.28 6.98
C ARG A 67 -20.34 3.06 6.26
N ARG A 68 -20.69 3.19 4.96
CA ARG A 68 -21.19 2.07 4.14
C ARG A 68 -20.19 0.93 4.05
N HIS A 69 -18.89 1.21 4.13
CA HIS A 69 -17.87 0.15 4.17
C HIS A 69 -18.00 -0.74 5.41
N LEU A 70 -18.40 -0.21 6.57
CA LEU A 70 -18.62 -1.04 7.77
C LEU A 70 -19.82 -1.98 7.60
N ALA A 71 -20.88 -1.53 6.92
CA ALA A 71 -22.01 -2.40 6.62
C ALA A 71 -21.59 -3.56 5.69
N ASN A 72 -20.82 -3.27 4.65
CA ASN A 72 -20.30 -4.30 3.73
C ASN A 72 -19.34 -5.27 4.45
N LEU A 73 -18.45 -4.76 5.30
CA LEU A 73 -17.55 -5.58 6.11
C LEU A 73 -18.31 -6.54 7.02
N ARG A 74 -19.40 -6.09 7.66
CA ARG A 74 -20.26 -6.94 8.48
C ARG A 74 -20.97 -8.00 7.65
N HIS A 75 -21.46 -7.67 6.47
CA HIS A 75 -22.12 -8.64 5.58
C HIS A 75 -21.17 -9.78 5.17
N HIS A 76 -19.88 -9.48 5.00
CA HIS A 76 -18.86 -10.43 4.56
C HIS A 76 -17.93 -10.92 5.69
N GLN A 77 -18.29 -10.69 6.96
CA GLN A 77 -17.42 -11.03 8.10
C GLN A 77 -17.15 -12.54 8.23
N HIS A 78 -18.03 -13.38 7.72
CA HIS A 78 -17.86 -14.83 7.68
C HIS A 78 -16.71 -15.29 6.76
N GLU A 79 -16.25 -14.42 5.85
CA GLU A 79 -15.08 -14.63 4.99
C GLU A 79 -13.79 -14.05 5.59
N ALA A 80 -13.84 -13.57 6.84
CA ALA A 80 -12.70 -12.96 7.48
C ALA A 80 -11.53 -13.94 7.63
N GLN A 81 -10.34 -13.42 7.41
CA GLN A 81 -9.09 -14.12 7.66
C GLN A 81 -8.20 -13.25 8.53
N HIS A 82 -7.29 -13.85 9.29
CA HIS A 82 -6.25 -13.10 9.99
C HIS A 82 -4.87 -13.70 9.77
N GLY A 83 -3.84 -12.88 9.91
CA GLY A 83 -2.45 -13.30 9.81
C GLY A 83 -1.54 -12.41 10.62
N PHE A 84 -0.34 -12.92 10.88
CA PHE A 84 0.64 -12.26 11.73
C PHE A 84 1.97 -12.11 10.99
N ALA A 85 2.62 -10.98 11.21
CA ALA A 85 3.96 -10.73 10.72
C ALA A 85 4.82 -10.09 11.81
N THR A 86 6.07 -10.53 11.91
CA THR A 86 7.08 -9.89 12.75
C THR A 86 7.59 -8.63 12.04
N LEU A 87 7.52 -7.50 12.73
CA LEU A 87 8.08 -6.23 12.29
C LEU A 87 9.59 -6.19 12.54
N ALA A 88 10.31 -5.33 11.84
CA ALA A 88 11.75 -5.15 12.01
C ALA A 88 12.17 -4.77 13.44
N SER A 89 11.25 -4.16 14.21
CA SER A 89 11.45 -3.81 15.62
C SER A 89 11.29 -4.99 16.59
N GLY A 90 10.85 -6.16 16.11
CA GLY A 90 10.51 -7.32 16.94
C GLY A 90 9.06 -7.35 17.42
N GLY A 91 8.27 -6.30 17.21
CA GLY A 91 6.83 -6.30 17.47
C GLY A 91 6.05 -7.15 16.45
N VAL A 92 4.79 -7.40 16.75
CA VAL A 92 3.88 -8.16 15.89
C VAL A 92 2.88 -7.23 15.24
N LEU A 93 2.71 -7.36 13.92
CA LEU A 93 1.57 -6.85 13.18
C LEU A 93 0.57 -7.97 12.98
N GLU A 94 -0.64 -7.79 13.48
CA GLU A 94 -1.78 -8.60 13.11
C GLU A 94 -2.55 -7.89 11.99
N VAL A 95 -2.98 -8.69 11.01
CA VAL A 95 -3.78 -8.22 9.88
C VAL A 95 -5.06 -8.99 9.83
N LEU A 96 -6.17 -8.28 9.94
CA LEU A 96 -7.51 -8.79 9.67
C LEU A 96 -7.88 -8.46 8.22
N SER A 97 -8.12 -9.48 7.39
CA SER A 97 -8.49 -9.36 5.99
C SER A 97 -9.95 -9.74 5.80
N ILE A 98 -10.77 -8.82 5.29
CA ILE A 98 -12.21 -9.05 5.09
C ILE A 98 -12.60 -8.55 3.68
N PRO A 99 -13.09 -9.42 2.78
CA PRO A 99 -13.66 -9.00 1.49
C PRO A 99 -14.98 -8.23 1.71
N THR A 100 -15.44 -7.45 0.73
CA THR A 100 -16.59 -6.52 0.90
C THR A 100 -17.48 -6.36 -0.32
N MET A 101 -17.08 -6.83 -1.52
CA MET A 101 -17.93 -6.77 -2.71
C MET A 101 -17.65 -7.92 -3.70
N PRO A 102 -18.70 -8.60 -4.20
CA PRO A 102 -18.62 -9.44 -5.39
C PRO A 102 -18.34 -8.63 -6.68
N ALA A 103 -17.86 -9.28 -7.74
CA ALA A 103 -17.58 -8.72 -9.09
C ALA A 103 -16.39 -7.74 -9.27
N GLU A 104 -15.96 -7.01 -8.24
CA GLU A 104 -14.65 -6.29 -8.24
C GLU A 104 -13.66 -6.86 -7.21
N VAL A 105 -14.10 -7.84 -6.41
CA VAL A 105 -13.37 -8.40 -5.25
C VAL A 105 -12.67 -7.26 -4.50
N MET A 106 -13.46 -6.44 -3.81
CA MET A 106 -12.95 -5.40 -2.91
C MET A 106 -12.79 -5.99 -1.51
N GLY A 107 -11.85 -5.48 -0.72
CA GLY A 107 -11.74 -5.84 0.68
C GLY A 107 -10.89 -4.86 1.47
N PHE A 108 -10.74 -5.19 2.76
CA PHE A 108 -9.97 -4.42 3.71
C PHE A 108 -8.87 -5.30 4.29
N HIS A 109 -7.71 -4.70 4.53
CA HIS A 109 -6.77 -5.15 5.53
C HIS A 109 -6.82 -4.16 6.68
N ILE A 110 -7.15 -4.63 7.88
CA ILE A 110 -7.19 -3.82 9.10
C ILE A 110 -5.95 -4.23 9.91
N PHE A 111 -5.21 -3.24 10.42
CA PHE A 111 -3.91 -3.46 11.04
C PHE A 111 -3.96 -3.18 12.54
N SER A 112 -3.49 -4.12 13.35
CA SER A 112 -3.21 -3.93 14.77
C SER A 112 -1.74 -4.27 15.05
N VAL A 113 -1.12 -3.57 16.01
CA VAL A 113 0.25 -3.87 16.43
C VAL A 113 0.30 -4.09 17.93
N PHE A 114 1.16 -5.01 18.35
CA PHE A 114 1.40 -5.26 19.76
C PHE A 114 2.81 -5.79 20.00
N ASP A 115 3.30 -5.61 21.23
CA ASP A 115 4.53 -6.22 21.70
C ASP A 115 4.18 -7.62 22.23
N PRO A 116 4.76 -8.72 21.68
CA PRO A 116 4.46 -10.07 22.16
C PRO A 116 4.93 -10.32 23.60
N ARG A 117 5.77 -9.43 24.16
CA ARG A 117 6.22 -9.48 25.57
C ARG A 117 5.30 -8.70 26.51
N ASP A 118 4.43 -7.86 25.97
CA ASP A 118 3.50 -7.02 26.72
C ASP A 118 2.20 -6.83 25.93
N GLU A 119 1.21 -7.68 26.22
CA GLU A 119 -0.08 -7.74 25.56
C GLU A 119 -1.02 -6.55 25.88
N SER A 120 -0.61 -5.55 26.68
CA SER A 120 -1.47 -4.40 27.02
C SER A 120 -1.94 -3.57 25.82
N ASP A 121 -1.27 -3.68 24.67
CA ASP A 121 -1.67 -3.05 23.40
C ASP A 121 -2.37 -4.00 22.41
N ARG A 122 -2.69 -5.24 22.81
CA ARG A 122 -3.26 -6.23 21.90
C ARG A 122 -4.62 -5.79 21.35
N GLY A 123 -4.75 -5.82 20.03
CA GLY A 123 -5.93 -5.36 19.29
C GLY A 123 -6.11 -3.83 19.27
N ARG A 124 -5.01 -3.09 19.43
CA ARG A 124 -4.97 -1.66 19.16
C ARG A 124 -4.77 -1.42 17.66
N PHE A 125 -5.80 -0.89 16.99
CA PHE A 125 -5.75 -0.68 15.55
C PHE A 125 -4.95 0.56 15.17
N ILE A 126 -4.05 0.41 14.21
CA ILE A 126 -3.17 1.48 13.74
C ILE A 126 -3.60 2.07 12.40
N GLY A 127 -4.47 1.40 11.66
CA GLY A 127 -4.92 1.83 10.35
C GLY A 127 -5.49 0.70 9.52
N TYR A 128 -5.64 0.97 8.22
CA TYR A 128 -6.24 0.02 7.29
C TYR A 128 -5.76 0.27 5.85
N ALA A 129 -5.92 -0.74 5.01
CA ALA A 129 -5.83 -0.64 3.56
C ALA A 129 -7.14 -1.10 2.94
N VAL A 130 -7.63 -0.36 1.94
CA VAL A 130 -8.73 -0.80 1.08
C VAL A 130 -8.13 -1.27 -0.22
N TRP A 131 -8.55 -2.43 -0.71
CA TRP A 131 -8.05 -2.96 -1.98
C TRP A 131 -9.20 -3.42 -2.87
N SER A 132 -9.01 -3.34 -4.18
CA SER A 132 -9.92 -3.94 -5.16
C SER A 132 -9.14 -4.58 -6.30
N LEU A 133 -9.73 -5.60 -6.92
CA LEU A 133 -9.13 -6.36 -8.02
C LEU A 133 -9.80 -5.98 -9.34
N GLU A 134 -9.02 -5.49 -10.29
CA GLU A 134 -9.45 -5.48 -11.69
C GLU A 134 -9.18 -6.86 -12.27
N LYS A 135 -10.23 -7.63 -12.57
CA LYS A 135 -10.11 -8.88 -13.32
C LYS A 135 -10.06 -8.56 -14.82
N GLY A 136 -9.03 -9.05 -15.52
CA GLY A 136 -9.00 -8.96 -16.98
C GLY A 136 -10.08 -9.85 -17.60
N HIS A 137 -10.50 -9.55 -18.84
CA HIS A 137 -11.53 -10.30 -19.57
C HIS A 137 -11.28 -11.83 -19.70
N HIS A 138 -10.07 -12.31 -19.38
CA HIS A 138 -9.66 -13.71 -19.44
C HIS A 138 -8.90 -14.20 -18.19
N ALA A 139 -8.97 -13.48 -17.06
CA ALA A 139 -8.24 -13.88 -15.87
C ALA A 139 -8.95 -15.05 -15.15
N ALA A 140 -8.24 -16.15 -14.94
CA ALA A 140 -8.65 -17.21 -14.02
C ALA A 140 -8.95 -16.64 -12.63
N HIS A 141 -9.78 -17.32 -11.83
CA HIS A 141 -10.31 -16.84 -10.55
C HIS A 141 -9.25 -16.31 -9.56
N ASP A 142 -7.98 -16.73 -9.69
CA ASP A 142 -6.87 -16.37 -8.81
C ASP A 142 -5.88 -15.35 -9.39
N ARG A 143 -6.20 -14.72 -10.53
CA ARG A 143 -5.34 -13.71 -11.16
C ARG A 143 -6.05 -12.37 -11.27
N ALA A 144 -5.33 -11.30 -10.94
CA ALA A 144 -5.77 -9.92 -11.15
C ALA A 144 -4.96 -9.27 -12.27
N GLU A 145 -5.63 -8.51 -13.15
CA GLU A 145 -4.94 -7.62 -14.08
C GLU A 145 -4.28 -6.48 -13.29
N ALA A 146 -5.02 -5.90 -12.35
CA ALA A 146 -4.50 -4.89 -11.45
C ALA A 146 -5.06 -5.02 -10.03
N VAL A 147 -4.26 -4.61 -9.05
CA VAL A 147 -4.71 -4.38 -7.68
C VAL A 147 -4.70 -2.88 -7.44
N ARG A 148 -5.87 -2.30 -7.16
CA ARG A 148 -5.98 -0.93 -6.64
C ARG A 148 -5.87 -0.99 -5.13
N MET A 149 -5.09 -0.11 -4.51
CA MET A 149 -4.95 -0.10 -3.05
C MET A 149 -4.86 1.30 -2.47
N ALA A 150 -5.76 1.62 -1.54
CA ALA A 150 -5.72 2.79 -0.66
C ALA A 150 -5.17 2.37 0.70
N PHE A 151 -4.47 3.25 1.39
CA PHE A 151 -3.83 2.93 2.66
C PHE A 151 -3.78 4.15 3.56
N ASP A 152 -4.18 3.99 4.83
CA ASP A 152 -4.01 5.02 5.84
C ASP A 152 -3.58 4.43 7.19
N ILE A 153 -2.87 5.25 7.94
CA ILE A 153 -2.46 5.00 9.32
C ILE A 153 -3.05 6.12 10.17
N PHE A 154 -3.74 5.75 11.25
CA PHE A 154 -4.46 6.72 12.06
C PHE A 154 -3.52 7.81 12.62
N PRO A 155 -4.05 9.03 12.84
CA PRO A 155 -3.25 10.21 13.18
C PRO A 155 -2.22 10.02 14.31
N PRO A 156 -2.55 9.38 15.46
CA PRO A 156 -1.59 9.19 16.53
C PRO A 156 -0.35 8.38 16.13
N TYR A 157 -0.52 7.41 15.23
CA TYR A 157 0.55 6.51 14.82
C TYR A 157 1.39 7.11 13.69
N ARG A 158 0.77 7.77 12.71
CA ARG A 158 1.53 8.46 11.63
C ARG A 158 2.37 9.63 12.16
N GLU A 159 1.95 10.24 13.26
CA GLU A 159 2.66 11.30 13.98
C GLU A 159 3.69 10.76 14.99
N GLN A 160 3.90 9.43 15.03
CA GLN A 160 4.85 8.76 15.91
C GLN A 160 4.64 9.07 17.41
N ARG A 161 3.39 9.32 17.80
CA ARG A 161 3.02 9.48 19.22
C ARG A 161 3.01 8.14 19.94
N TYR A 162 2.71 7.06 19.22
CA TYR A 162 2.87 5.70 19.70
C TYR A 162 4.35 5.26 19.60
N ARG A 163 4.92 4.79 20.71
CA ARG A 163 6.36 4.50 20.82
C ARG A 163 6.72 3.07 21.20
N LYS A 164 5.75 2.26 21.63
CA LYS A 164 6.01 0.91 22.17
C LYS A 164 6.51 -0.04 21.07
N VAL A 165 5.74 -0.20 19.99
CA VAL A 165 6.18 -0.93 18.80
C VAL A 165 6.53 0.06 17.69
N ARG A 166 7.79 0.03 17.25
CA ARG A 166 8.26 0.86 16.13
C ARG A 166 7.91 0.18 14.81
N PHE A 167 7.33 0.94 13.88
CA PHE A 167 7.09 0.51 12.51
C PHE A 167 7.17 1.71 11.58
N THR A 168 7.24 1.43 10.28
CA THR A 168 7.14 2.48 9.26
C THR A 168 5.88 2.30 8.42
N ASN A 169 5.30 3.40 7.93
CA ASN A 169 4.22 3.34 6.94
C ASN A 169 4.63 2.60 5.65
N HIS A 170 5.93 2.43 5.41
CA HIS A 170 6.44 1.65 4.29
C HIS A 170 6.31 0.15 4.54
N GLU A 171 6.68 -0.30 5.72
CA GLU A 171 6.60 -1.70 6.14
C GLU A 171 5.15 -2.22 6.09
N ILE A 172 4.21 -1.48 6.68
CA ILE A 172 2.78 -1.89 6.71
C ILE A 172 2.18 -1.88 5.30
N TYR A 173 2.52 -0.88 4.47
CA TYR A 173 2.07 -0.79 3.09
C TYR A 173 2.59 -1.96 2.23
N ASN A 174 3.87 -2.33 2.38
CA ASN A 174 4.46 -3.44 1.64
C ASN A 174 3.89 -4.78 2.07
N LEU A 175 3.55 -4.93 3.36
CA LEU A 175 2.89 -6.12 3.83
C LEU A 175 1.53 -6.31 3.15
N SER A 176 0.77 -5.23 2.97
CA SER A 176 -0.47 -5.29 2.18
C SER A 176 -0.22 -5.70 0.73
N ARG A 177 0.83 -5.14 0.08
CA ARG A 177 1.22 -5.56 -1.28
C ARG A 177 1.60 -7.03 -1.33
N ARG A 178 2.28 -7.56 -0.31
CA ARG A 178 2.66 -8.97 -0.19
C ARG A 178 1.44 -9.88 -0.07
N LEU A 179 0.48 -9.52 0.79
CA LEU A 179 -0.78 -10.25 0.91
C LEU A 179 -1.54 -10.28 -0.43
N LEU A 180 -1.62 -9.14 -1.11
CA LEU A 180 -2.32 -9.00 -2.40
C LEU A 180 -1.56 -9.64 -3.57
N TYR A 181 -0.27 -9.97 -3.40
CA TYR A 181 0.49 -10.69 -4.41
C TYR A 181 0.00 -12.12 -4.63
N ARG A 182 -0.79 -12.68 -3.69
CA ARG A 182 -1.46 -13.98 -3.89
C ARG A 182 -2.32 -14.02 -5.16
N TYR A 183 -2.85 -12.87 -5.58
CA TYR A 183 -3.61 -12.71 -6.82
C TYR A 183 -2.75 -12.50 -8.07
N LYS A 184 -1.42 -12.64 -7.94
CA LYS A 184 -0.42 -12.50 -9.02
C LYS A 184 -0.69 -11.29 -9.93
N PRO A 185 -0.85 -10.08 -9.38
CA PRO A 185 -1.27 -8.93 -10.16
C PRO A 185 -0.22 -8.54 -11.20
N ARG A 186 -0.63 -8.08 -12.39
CA ARG A 186 0.33 -7.53 -13.36
C ARG A 186 0.85 -6.16 -12.95
N ARG A 187 0.06 -5.42 -12.19
CA ARG A 187 0.38 -4.09 -11.68
C ARG A 187 -0.37 -3.77 -10.40
N PHE A 188 0.22 -2.92 -9.58
CA PHE A 188 -0.49 -2.20 -8.52
C PHE A 188 -0.82 -0.79 -8.99
N LEU A 189 -1.99 -0.31 -8.60
CA LEU A 189 -2.49 1.02 -8.92
C LEU A 189 -2.80 1.79 -7.64
N VAL A 190 -2.47 3.08 -7.67
CA VAL A 190 -2.89 4.04 -6.64
C VAL A 190 -3.54 5.22 -7.34
N ASP A 191 -4.62 5.74 -6.74
CA ASP A 191 -5.31 6.91 -7.27
C ASP A 191 -4.40 8.14 -7.07
N ALA A 192 -4.14 8.85 -8.17
CA ALA A 192 -3.26 10.01 -8.19
C ALA A 192 -3.83 11.20 -7.40
N ARG A 193 -5.13 11.21 -7.13
CA ARG A 193 -5.91 12.33 -6.59
C ARG A 193 -6.52 12.02 -5.23
N THR A 194 -7.12 10.85 -5.01
CA THR A 194 -8.08 10.63 -3.91
C THR A 194 -7.54 9.90 -2.67
N GLN A 195 -6.55 9.02 -2.82
CA GLN A 195 -6.20 8.07 -1.74
C GLN A 195 -5.53 8.65 -0.48
N ILE A 196 -5.09 9.91 -0.51
CA ILE A 196 -4.48 10.60 0.65
C ILE A 196 -5.02 12.03 0.81
N SER A 197 -5.89 12.50 -0.10
CA SER A 197 -6.20 13.93 -0.28
C SER A 197 -6.94 14.63 0.87
N GLN A 198 -7.23 13.95 1.97
CA GLN A 198 -7.97 14.53 3.11
C GLN A 198 -7.35 14.22 4.49
N THR A 199 -6.11 13.72 4.54
CA THR A 199 -5.37 13.73 5.81
C THR A 199 -4.74 15.11 6.06
N ARG A 200 -4.34 15.46 7.29
CA ARG A 200 -3.45 16.64 7.54
C ARG A 200 -2.07 16.49 6.84
N THR A 201 -1.84 15.32 6.23
CA THR A 201 -0.79 14.87 5.30
C THR A 201 -1.23 14.76 3.82
N GLY A 202 -2.43 15.23 3.47
CA GLY A 202 -3.02 15.26 2.13
C GLY A 202 -2.37 16.25 1.17
N ASP A 203 -1.16 16.69 1.52
CA ASP A 203 -0.27 17.41 0.65
C ASP A 203 0.03 16.53 -0.58
N PRO A 204 -0.42 16.95 -1.78
CA PRO A 204 -0.18 16.21 -3.02
C PRO A 204 1.31 15.93 -3.26
N LEU A 205 2.20 16.79 -2.78
CA LEU A 205 3.65 16.64 -2.87
C LEU A 205 4.15 15.51 -1.96
N LYS A 206 3.71 15.46 -0.70
CA LYS A 206 4.11 14.37 0.22
C LYS A 206 3.63 13.02 -0.30
N ARG A 207 2.40 12.96 -0.82
CA ARG A 207 1.86 11.77 -1.50
C ARG A 207 2.71 11.37 -2.71
N ALA A 208 3.01 12.32 -3.59
CA ALA A 208 3.82 12.07 -4.79
C ALA A 208 5.20 11.50 -4.42
N VAL A 209 5.88 12.10 -3.44
CA VAL A 209 7.16 11.60 -2.94
C VAL A 209 7.01 10.20 -2.33
N TYR A 210 5.97 9.97 -1.54
CA TYR A 210 5.67 8.67 -0.94
C TYR A 210 5.55 7.57 -2.01
N TYR A 211 4.77 7.81 -3.06
CA TYR A 211 4.56 6.82 -4.12
C TYR A 211 5.75 6.68 -5.07
N LEU A 212 6.45 7.78 -5.39
CA LEU A 212 7.72 7.71 -6.14
C LEU A 212 8.73 6.81 -5.44
N LYS A 213 8.93 6.97 -4.12
CA LYS A 213 9.82 6.13 -3.30
C LYS A 213 9.44 4.64 -3.31
N ARG A 214 8.20 4.31 -3.69
CA ARG A 214 7.69 2.93 -3.77
C ARG A 214 7.70 2.37 -5.19
N GLY A 215 8.28 3.11 -6.13
CA GLY A 215 8.41 2.72 -7.53
C GLY A 215 7.20 3.08 -8.40
N TYR A 216 6.15 3.68 -7.83
CA TYR A 216 4.99 4.10 -8.61
C TYR A 216 5.33 5.28 -9.50
N TYR A 217 4.72 5.32 -10.69
CA TYR A 217 4.85 6.45 -11.59
C TYR A 217 3.54 6.73 -12.33
N PRO A 218 3.25 8.01 -12.65
CA PRO A 218 2.25 8.36 -13.64
C PRO A 218 2.72 7.89 -15.04
N PRO A 219 1.96 7.06 -15.78
CA PRO A 219 2.36 6.51 -17.07
C PRO A 219 2.76 7.55 -18.11
N ASP A 220 2.02 8.67 -18.16
CA ASP A 220 2.24 9.80 -19.08
C ASP A 220 3.46 10.67 -18.70
N GLN A 221 4.05 10.47 -17.52
CA GLN A 221 5.25 11.18 -17.06
C GLN A 221 6.33 10.22 -16.54
N LYS A 222 6.41 9.01 -17.10
CA LYS A 222 7.36 7.97 -16.68
C LYS A 222 8.81 8.45 -16.66
N ALA A 223 9.27 9.14 -17.70
CA ALA A 223 10.68 9.60 -17.76
C ALA A 223 11.05 10.55 -16.61
N LEU A 224 10.13 11.44 -16.24
CA LEU A 224 10.34 12.36 -15.11
C LEU A 224 10.30 11.62 -13.77
N ALA A 225 9.38 10.65 -13.63
CA ALA A 225 9.29 9.81 -12.44
C ALA A 225 10.52 8.89 -12.28
N ASP A 226 11.06 8.34 -13.38
CA ASP A 226 12.29 7.54 -13.40
C ASP A 226 13.48 8.37 -12.93
N ALA A 227 13.62 9.61 -13.41
CA ALA A 227 14.66 10.52 -12.94
C ALA A 227 14.55 10.80 -11.43
N CYS A 228 13.33 10.95 -10.92
CA CYS A 228 13.08 11.08 -9.49
C CYS A 228 13.48 9.82 -8.72
N LEU A 229 13.04 8.65 -9.17
CA LEU A 229 13.32 7.37 -8.52
C LEU A 229 14.81 7.03 -8.52
N ALA A 230 15.50 7.21 -9.64
CA ALA A 230 16.94 6.97 -9.74
C ALA A 230 17.73 7.85 -8.77
N ARG A 231 17.33 9.11 -8.58
CA ARG A 231 17.93 9.98 -7.55
C ARG A 231 17.71 9.45 -6.14
N LEU A 232 16.48 9.04 -5.83
CA LEU A 232 16.15 8.47 -4.51
C LEU A 232 16.95 7.19 -4.23
N ALA A 233 17.07 6.30 -5.22
CA ALA A 233 17.85 5.07 -5.12
C ALA A 233 19.34 5.34 -4.83
N GLN A 234 19.86 6.47 -5.30
CA GLN A 234 21.22 6.95 -5.02
C GLN A 234 21.33 7.72 -3.68
N GLY A 235 20.31 7.69 -2.82
CA GLY A 235 20.28 8.44 -1.56
C GLY A 235 20.13 9.95 -1.73
N ARG A 236 19.82 10.44 -2.94
CA ARG A 236 19.72 11.88 -3.23
C ARG A 236 18.29 12.37 -3.02
N HIS A 237 18.18 13.60 -2.52
CA HIS A 237 16.89 14.29 -2.40
C HIS A 237 16.34 14.66 -3.80
N ILE A 238 15.00 14.62 -3.90
CA ILE A 238 14.25 15.21 -5.01
C ILE A 238 13.78 16.59 -4.55
N GLY A 239 14.05 17.61 -5.36
CA GLY A 239 13.58 18.97 -5.09
C GLY A 239 12.06 19.09 -5.21
N VAL A 240 11.45 19.91 -4.36
CA VAL A 240 10.01 20.23 -4.36
C VAL A 240 9.54 20.68 -5.75
N THR A 241 10.33 21.50 -6.44
CA THR A 241 10.02 22.00 -7.79
C THR A 241 9.88 20.87 -8.82
N THR A 242 10.71 19.83 -8.73
CA THR A 242 10.65 18.67 -9.63
C THR A 242 9.37 17.87 -9.41
N VAL A 243 8.98 17.65 -8.15
CA VAL A 243 7.75 16.95 -7.81
C VAL A 243 6.52 17.76 -8.22
N ARG A 244 6.52 19.08 -8.00
CA ARG A 244 5.45 19.96 -8.49
C ARG A 244 5.32 19.93 -10.00
N ARG A 245 6.44 19.90 -10.74
CA ARG A 245 6.44 19.75 -12.20
C ARG A 245 5.80 18.43 -12.60
N LEU A 246 6.15 17.32 -11.95
CA LEU A 246 5.56 16.00 -12.20
C LEU A 246 4.03 16.04 -12.00
N LEU A 247 3.59 16.59 -10.88
CA LEU A 247 2.16 16.67 -10.54
C LEU A 247 1.37 17.57 -11.51
N ARG A 248 1.94 18.69 -11.95
CA ARG A 248 1.29 19.60 -12.92
C ARG A 248 1.25 19.03 -14.33
N ALA A 249 2.28 18.29 -14.73
CA ALA A 249 2.39 17.73 -16.08
C ALA A 249 1.54 16.45 -16.25
N SER A 250 1.40 15.67 -15.18
CA SER A 250 0.63 14.42 -15.19
C SER A 250 -0.87 14.68 -15.28
N ARG A 251 -1.51 14.10 -16.30
CA ARG A 251 -2.96 14.01 -16.44
C ARG A 251 -3.50 12.64 -16.03
N SER A 252 -2.62 11.66 -15.82
CA SER A 252 -3.01 10.31 -15.40
C SER A 252 -3.86 10.32 -14.12
N LEU A 253 -4.93 9.52 -14.13
CA LEU A 253 -5.79 9.28 -12.96
C LEU A 253 -5.15 8.32 -11.96
N TYR A 254 -4.24 7.47 -12.42
CA TYR A 254 -3.58 6.47 -11.61
C TYR A 254 -2.07 6.54 -11.74
N TRP A 255 -1.38 6.20 -10.66
CA TRP A 255 0.04 5.88 -10.72
C TRP A 255 0.20 4.37 -10.65
N VAL A 256 1.18 3.86 -11.39
CA VAL A 256 1.36 2.45 -11.66
C VAL A 256 2.67 1.97 -11.07
N TYR A 257 2.61 0.84 -10.38
CA TYR A 257 3.77 0.02 -10.08
C TYR A 257 3.65 -1.29 -10.89
N PRO A 258 4.47 -1.48 -11.93
CA PRO A 258 4.43 -2.71 -12.74
C PRO A 258 5.01 -3.88 -11.95
N VAL A 259 4.46 -5.08 -12.16
CA VAL A 259 4.87 -6.31 -11.47
C VAL A 259 5.27 -7.40 -12.48
N GLU A 260 4.44 -7.66 -13.50
CA GLU A 260 4.67 -8.77 -14.44
C GLU A 260 5.95 -8.60 -15.27
N HIS A 261 6.31 -7.35 -15.62
CA HIS A 261 7.57 -7.05 -16.30
C HIS A 261 8.82 -7.48 -15.50
N TYR A 262 8.67 -7.66 -14.19
CA TYR A 262 9.75 -7.95 -13.26
C TYR A 262 9.76 -9.41 -12.82
N ALA A 263 8.59 -10.06 -12.79
CA ALA A 263 8.50 -11.49 -12.51
C ALA A 263 9.12 -12.35 -13.62
N ARG A 264 9.08 -11.92 -14.89
CA ARG A 264 9.54 -12.70 -16.06
C ARG A 264 11.06 -12.69 -16.32
N ARG A 265 11.86 -11.91 -15.59
CA ARG A 265 13.32 -11.84 -15.82
C ARG A 265 14.13 -12.84 -14.97
N GLN A 266 13.47 -13.80 -14.33
CA GLN A 266 14.11 -14.81 -13.47
C GLN A 266 13.84 -16.26 -13.92
N ASP A 267 13.15 -16.45 -15.05
CA ASP A 267 13.11 -17.72 -15.78
C ASP A 267 14.12 -17.65 -16.95
#